data_AF-A0AAU7DR00-F1
#
_entry.id   AF-A0AAU7DR00-F1
#
_cell.length_a   1.000
_cell.length_b   1.000
_cell.length_c   1.000
_cell.angle_alpha   90.00
_cell.angle_beta   90.00
_cell.angle_gamma   90.00
#
_symmetry.space_group_name_H-M   'P 1'
#
loop_
_entity.id
_entity.type
_entity.pdbx_description
1 polymer ?
#
loop_
_entity_poly.entity_id
_entity_poly.type
_entity_poly.pdbx_seq_one_letter_code
_entity_poly.pdbx_strand_id
1 'polypeptide(L)'
;MDLMSVPTVLQNAAILTVILALSGYLITSLSAHMLARRRDKLELVNKRINEFYGPLYVASEAGDIAYRSLLKRQGKLQSEPILDSEMKEWMLWMNTIFMPLNDIRERVIIEKAHLIVEERMPQCLLDFVTHVVGYKAVLAKWAEGDYVERRSTIGWPPEFDVYVKRSYAALKSEQTRLMHSAPERIYHRVFGRKPN
;
A
#
# COMPACT_ATOMS: atom_id res chain seq x y z
N MET A 1 26.58 -69.02 17.27
CA MET A 1 26.25 -68.22 16.06
C MET A 1 24.74 -68.14 16.04
N ASP A 2 24.19 -67.04 16.54
CA ASP A 2 22.80 -66.98 17.01
C ASP A 2 21.86 -66.53 15.87
N LEU A 3 21.30 -67.52 15.16
CA LEU A 3 20.40 -67.35 14.01
C LEU A 3 19.04 -66.70 14.37
N MET A 4 18.76 -66.51 15.66
CA MET A 4 17.51 -65.93 16.19
C MET A 4 17.51 -64.38 16.22
N SER A 5 18.64 -63.72 15.96
CA SER A 5 18.80 -62.25 16.07
C SER A 5 18.60 -61.48 14.76
N VAL A 6 18.71 -62.15 13.61
CA VAL A 6 18.57 -61.53 12.28
C VAL A 6 17.12 -61.08 11.97
N PRO A 7 16.06 -61.83 12.31
CA PRO A 7 14.68 -61.43 12.03
C PRO A 7 14.26 -60.16 12.78
N THR A 8 14.71 -60.02 14.04
CA THR A 8 14.39 -58.87 14.90
C THR A 8 15.12 -57.60 14.46
N VAL A 9 16.37 -57.71 14.02
CA VAL A 9 17.13 -56.57 13.45
C VAL A 9 16.48 -56.07 12.16
N LEU A 10 16.08 -56.96 11.26
CA LEU A 10 15.44 -56.59 9.99
C LEU A 10 14.06 -55.95 10.22
N GLN A 11 13.27 -56.48 11.15
CA GLN A 11 11.99 -55.91 11.56
C GLN A 11 12.15 -54.51 12.17
N ASN A 12 13.13 -54.33 13.06
CA ASN A 12 13.42 -53.02 13.66
C ASN A 12 13.86 -51.99 12.61
N ALA A 13 14.70 -52.40 11.65
CA ALA A 13 15.12 -51.53 10.55
C ALA A 13 13.94 -51.14 9.64
N ALA A 14 13.03 -52.08 9.36
CA ALA A 14 11.82 -51.79 8.59
C ALA A 14 10.90 -50.79 9.31
N ILE A 15 10.65 -50.99 10.61
CA ILE A 15 9.85 -50.07 11.43
C ILE A 15 10.49 -48.68 11.47
N LEU A 16 11.81 -48.60 11.68
CA LEU A 16 12.55 -47.33 11.68
C LEU A 16 12.41 -46.60 10.33
N THR A 17 12.52 -47.33 9.22
CA THR A 17 12.39 -46.77 7.87
C THR A 17 10.99 -46.21 7.63
N VAL A 18 9.95 -46.94 8.04
CA VAL A 18 8.56 -46.49 7.93
C VAL A 18 8.33 -45.23 8.78
N ILE A 19 8.83 -45.21 10.03
CA ILE A 19 8.72 -44.03 10.90
C ILE A 19 9.43 -42.84 10.26
N LEU A 20 10.67 -43.01 9.79
CA LEU A 20 11.44 -41.96 9.13
C LEU A 20 10.73 -41.42 7.88
N ALA A 21 10.18 -42.30 7.04
CA ALA A 21 9.45 -41.91 5.85
C ALA A 21 8.18 -41.11 6.21
N LEU A 22 7.40 -41.58 7.19
CA LEU A 22 6.19 -40.89 7.65
C LEU A 22 6.52 -39.53 8.28
N SER A 23 7.54 -39.46 9.13
CA SER A 23 8.02 -38.20 9.72
C SER A 23 8.49 -37.22 8.65
N GLY A 24 9.29 -37.68 7.68
CA GLY A 24 9.74 -36.86 6.56
C GLY A 24 8.58 -36.33 5.72
N TYR A 25 7.59 -37.16 5.43
CA TYR A 25 6.38 -36.73 4.70
C TYR A 25 5.58 -35.69 5.49
N LEU A 26 5.34 -35.91 6.79
CA LEU A 26 4.60 -34.96 7.63
C LEU A 26 5.31 -33.60 7.72
N ILE A 27 6.62 -33.59 7.96
CA ILE A 27 7.43 -32.36 7.99
C ILE A 27 7.33 -31.62 6.64
N THR A 28 7.44 -32.35 5.54
CA THR A 28 7.36 -31.79 4.18
C THR A 28 5.99 -31.19 3.90
N SER A 29 4.91 -31.92 4.20
CA SER A 29 3.54 -31.48 3.98
C SER A 29 3.20 -30.22 4.80
N LEU A 30 3.56 -30.20 6.09
CA LEU A 30 3.38 -29.02 6.94
C LEU A 30 4.19 -27.82 6.43
N SER A 31 5.44 -28.04 6.00
CA SER A 31 6.28 -27.00 5.43
C SER A 31 5.69 -26.44 4.13
N ALA A 32 5.16 -27.30 3.26
CA ALA A 32 4.52 -26.89 2.02
C ALA A 32 3.28 -26.04 2.28
N HIS A 33 2.43 -26.43 3.24
CA HIS A 33 1.26 -25.63 3.64
C HIS A 33 1.64 -24.27 4.23
N MET A 34 2.69 -24.21 5.07
CA MET A 34 3.18 -22.95 5.63
C MET A 34 3.74 -22.03 4.54
N LEU A 35 4.49 -22.60 3.59
CA LEU A 35 5.06 -21.84 2.47
C LEU A 35 3.96 -21.31 1.54
N ALA A 36 2.94 -22.13 1.25
CA ALA A 36 1.78 -21.72 0.46
C ALA A 36 1.05 -20.53 1.10
N ARG A 37 0.67 -20.63 2.38
CA ARG A 37 0.02 -19.52 3.11
C ARG A 37 0.85 -18.24 3.11
N ARG A 38 2.17 -18.37 3.25
CA ARG A 38 3.10 -17.23 3.22
C ARG A 38 3.13 -16.59 1.83
N ARG A 39 3.14 -17.40 0.77
CA ARG A 39 3.09 -16.94 -0.62
C ARG A 39 1.79 -16.21 -0.92
N ASP A 40 0.64 -16.79 -0.56
CA ASP A 40 -0.68 -16.19 -0.77
C ASP A 40 -0.79 -14.83 -0.06
N LYS A 41 -0.25 -14.77 1.18
CA LYS A 41 -0.22 -13.52 1.93
C LYS A 41 0.70 -12.47 1.29
N LEU A 42 1.88 -12.87 0.81
CA LEU A 42 2.80 -11.98 0.12
C LEU A 42 2.17 -11.46 -1.19
N GLU A 43 1.46 -12.31 -1.91
CA GLU A 43 0.73 -11.93 -3.12
C GLU A 43 -0.35 -10.87 -2.83
N LEU A 44 -1.18 -11.08 -1.80
CA LEU A 44 -2.16 -10.09 -1.39
C LEU A 44 -1.50 -8.76 -0.98
N VAL A 45 -0.43 -8.81 -0.19
CA VAL A 45 0.31 -7.61 0.23
C VAL A 45 0.89 -6.88 -0.99
N ASN A 46 1.49 -7.60 -1.93
CA ASN A 46 2.00 -7.03 -3.18
C ASN A 46 0.88 -6.37 -3.98
N LYS A 47 -0.28 -7.01 -4.08
CA LYS A 47 -1.45 -6.45 -4.76
C LYS A 47 -1.92 -5.15 -4.12
N ARG A 48 -2.05 -5.12 -2.80
CA ARG A 48 -2.41 -3.92 -2.04
C ARG A 48 -1.41 -2.77 -2.25
N ILE A 49 -0.11 -3.08 -2.25
CA ILE A 49 0.94 -2.09 -2.49
C ILE A 49 0.87 -1.57 -3.92
N ASN A 50 0.83 -2.45 -4.91
CA ASN A 50 0.99 -2.07 -6.31
C ASN A 50 -0.26 -1.45 -6.92
N GLU A 51 -1.45 -1.89 -6.51
CA GLU A 51 -2.71 -1.48 -7.13
C GLU A 51 -3.50 -0.46 -6.31
N PHE A 52 -3.27 -0.34 -4.99
CA PHE A 52 -4.03 0.57 -4.13
C PHE A 52 -3.14 1.59 -3.42
N TYR A 53 -2.38 1.16 -2.40
CA TYR A 53 -1.69 2.08 -1.51
C TYR A 53 -0.46 2.75 -2.14
N GLY A 54 0.20 2.11 -3.10
CA GLY A 54 1.35 2.69 -3.81
C GLY A 54 0.93 3.85 -4.71
N PRO A 55 -0.02 3.67 -5.64
CA PRO A 55 -0.56 4.77 -6.44
C PRO A 55 -1.12 5.91 -5.57
N LEU A 56 -1.87 5.60 -4.50
CA LEU A 56 -2.37 6.61 -3.57
C LEU A 56 -1.23 7.38 -2.91
N TYR A 57 -0.23 6.68 -2.39
CA TYR A 57 0.91 7.29 -1.69
C TYR A 57 1.71 8.21 -2.62
N VAL A 58 2.08 7.73 -3.80
CA VAL A 58 2.86 8.51 -4.77
C VAL A 58 2.08 9.74 -5.24
N ALA A 59 0.80 9.57 -5.57
CA ALA A 59 -0.03 10.69 -5.96
C ALA A 59 -0.13 11.71 -4.81
N SER A 60 -0.40 11.28 -3.57
CA SER A 60 -0.50 12.17 -2.40
C SER A 60 0.78 12.97 -2.16
N GLU A 61 1.94 12.31 -2.11
CA GLU A 61 3.22 13.00 -1.90
C GLU A 61 3.55 13.95 -3.07
N ALA A 62 3.32 13.54 -4.32
CA ALA A 62 3.49 14.43 -5.48
C ALA A 62 2.57 15.66 -5.42
N GLY A 63 1.33 15.48 -4.97
CA GLY A 63 0.35 16.55 -4.78
C GLY A 63 0.76 17.53 -3.69
N ASP A 64 1.20 17.05 -2.52
CA ASP A 64 1.69 17.89 -1.42
C ASP A 64 2.94 18.69 -1.86
N ILE A 65 3.89 18.04 -2.54
CA ILE A 65 5.09 18.71 -3.07
C ILE A 65 4.70 19.81 -4.07
N ALA A 66 3.81 19.51 -5.01
CA ALA A 66 3.32 20.48 -5.99
C ALA A 66 2.59 21.65 -5.32
N TYR A 67 1.73 21.37 -4.34
CA TYR A 67 0.99 22.38 -3.60
C TYR A 67 1.93 23.31 -2.83
N ARG A 68 2.91 22.75 -2.11
CA ARG A 68 3.93 23.56 -1.41
C ARG A 68 4.78 24.38 -2.37
N SER A 69 5.07 23.86 -3.57
CA SER A 69 5.81 24.59 -4.60
C SER A 69 5.01 25.81 -5.09
N LEU A 70 3.72 25.65 -5.35
CA LEU A 70 2.82 26.76 -5.71
C LEU A 70 2.76 27.80 -4.59
N LEU A 71 2.53 27.37 -3.35
CA LEU A 71 2.47 28.28 -2.20
C LEU A 71 3.77 29.05 -2.00
N LYS A 72 4.93 28.38 -2.11
CA LYS A 72 6.25 29.02 -2.02
C LYS A 72 6.42 30.09 -3.10
N ARG A 73 5.96 29.82 -4.33
CA ARG A 73 6.02 30.78 -5.44
C ARG A 73 5.12 32.00 -5.18
N GLN A 74 3.99 31.80 -4.53
CA GLN A 74 3.05 32.86 -4.13
C GLN A 74 3.46 33.58 -2.83
N GLY A 75 4.51 33.13 -2.15
CA GLY A 75 4.91 33.67 -0.84
C GLY A 75 3.91 33.37 0.28
N LYS A 76 3.11 32.30 0.13
CA LYS A 76 2.04 31.92 1.06
C LYS A 76 2.37 30.66 1.85
N LEU A 77 1.71 30.51 3.00
CA LEU A 77 1.70 29.27 3.78
C LEU A 77 0.44 28.42 3.55
N GLN A 78 -0.62 29.02 3.01
CA GLN A 78 -1.88 28.36 2.68
C GLN A 78 -2.51 29.04 1.45
N SER A 79 -3.35 28.33 0.71
CA SER A 79 -3.98 28.88 -0.49
C SER A 79 -5.12 29.85 -0.19
N GLU A 80 -5.69 29.81 1.02
CA GLU A 80 -6.84 30.65 1.40
C GLU A 80 -6.39 32.02 1.94
N PRO A 81 -6.98 33.14 1.48
CA PRO A 81 -7.87 33.24 0.32
C PRO A 81 -7.11 33.16 -1.00
N ILE A 82 -7.76 32.58 -2.02
CA ILE A 82 -7.30 32.64 -3.41
C ILE A 82 -7.74 34.01 -3.93
N LEU A 83 -6.82 34.90 -4.30
CA LEU A 83 -7.11 36.26 -4.76
C LEU A 83 -7.46 36.28 -6.26
N ASP A 84 -8.14 37.33 -6.74
CA ASP A 84 -8.42 37.49 -8.18
C ASP A 84 -7.16 37.48 -9.04
N SER A 85 -6.07 38.09 -8.55
CA SER A 85 -4.77 38.08 -9.21
C SER A 85 -4.15 36.69 -9.33
N GLU A 86 -4.57 35.75 -8.49
CA GLU A 86 -4.03 34.39 -8.41
C GLU A 86 -4.89 33.39 -9.18
N MET A 87 -6.13 33.73 -9.50
CA MET A 87 -7.10 32.82 -10.12
C MET A 87 -6.57 32.17 -11.40
N LYS A 88 -5.89 32.94 -12.26
CA LYS A 88 -5.30 32.38 -13.49
C LYS A 88 -4.27 31.28 -13.21
N GLU A 89 -3.39 31.49 -12.22
CA GLU A 89 -2.41 30.49 -11.84
C GLU A 89 -3.07 29.32 -11.12
N TRP A 90 -3.99 29.60 -10.19
CA TRP A 90 -4.74 28.58 -9.47
C TRP A 90 -5.47 27.63 -10.41
N MET A 91 -6.23 28.15 -11.37
CA MET A 91 -6.93 27.35 -12.37
C MET A 91 -5.96 26.53 -13.22
N LEU A 92 -4.81 27.10 -13.61
CA LEU A 92 -3.79 26.37 -14.36
C LEU A 92 -3.31 25.15 -13.57
N TRP A 93 -2.91 25.34 -12.31
CA TRP A 93 -2.41 24.24 -11.46
C TRP A 93 -3.49 23.22 -11.12
N MET A 94 -4.72 23.66 -10.85
CA MET A 94 -5.85 22.76 -10.61
C MET A 94 -6.12 21.87 -11.82
N ASN A 95 -6.18 22.43 -13.03
CA ASN A 95 -6.47 21.68 -14.24
C ASN A 95 -5.31 20.78 -14.70
N THR A 96 -4.06 21.23 -14.52
CA THR A 96 -2.89 20.52 -15.08
C THR A 96 -2.22 19.56 -14.10
N ILE A 97 -2.39 19.75 -12.80
CA ILE A 97 -1.66 19.01 -11.77
C ILE A 97 -2.62 18.42 -10.73
N PHE A 98 -3.36 19.26 -10.00
CA PHE A 98 -4.08 18.79 -8.82
C PHE A 98 -5.27 17.89 -9.15
N MET A 99 -6.13 18.28 -10.10
CA MET A 99 -7.25 17.43 -10.51
C MET A 99 -6.81 16.14 -11.18
N PRO A 100 -5.83 16.14 -12.12
CA PRO A 100 -5.30 14.89 -12.65
C PRO A 100 -4.78 13.92 -11.57
N LEU A 101 -4.07 14.42 -10.56
CA LEU A 101 -3.65 13.59 -9.42
C LEU A 101 -4.83 13.13 -8.56
N ASN A 102 -5.83 13.99 -8.37
CA ASN A 102 -7.04 13.65 -7.63
C ASN A 102 -7.87 12.57 -8.33
N ASP A 103 -8.02 12.65 -9.65
CA ASP A 103 -8.72 11.65 -10.47
C ASP A 103 -8.05 10.28 -10.39
N ILE A 104 -6.71 10.24 -10.35
CA ILE A 104 -5.98 8.97 -10.10
C ILE A 104 -6.36 8.40 -8.74
N ARG A 105 -6.33 9.22 -7.68
CA ARG A 105 -6.63 8.74 -6.32
C ARG A 105 -8.08 8.30 -6.17
N GLU A 106 -9.02 9.09 -6.67
CA GLU A 106 -10.46 8.77 -6.66
C GLU A 106 -10.73 7.46 -7.40
N ARG A 107 -10.19 7.31 -8.62
CA ARG A 107 -10.32 6.07 -9.40
C ARG A 107 -9.78 4.86 -8.65
N VAL A 108 -8.60 4.96 -8.04
CA VAL A 108 -8.02 3.87 -7.24
C VAL A 108 -8.92 3.53 -6.05
N ILE A 109 -9.44 4.52 -5.33
CA ILE A 109 -10.34 4.29 -4.18
C ILE A 109 -11.61 3.56 -4.63
N ILE A 110 -12.23 3.99 -5.74
CA ILE A 110 -13.48 3.41 -6.23
C ILE A 110 -13.27 2.02 -6.83
N GLU A 111 -12.33 1.85 -7.77
CA GLU A 111 -12.16 0.61 -8.53
C GLU A 111 -11.45 -0.49 -7.73
N LYS A 112 -10.64 -0.10 -6.75
CA LYS A 112 -9.77 -1.02 -6.01
C LYS A 112 -10.11 -1.10 -4.52
N ALA A 113 -11.32 -0.68 -4.11
CA ALA A 113 -11.81 -0.72 -2.73
C ALA A 113 -11.65 -2.10 -2.04
N HIS A 114 -11.73 -3.20 -2.81
CA HIS A 114 -11.51 -4.57 -2.31
C HIS A 114 -10.08 -4.84 -1.77
N LEU A 115 -9.13 -3.93 -2.02
CA LEU A 115 -7.75 -4.01 -1.53
C LEU A 115 -7.52 -3.24 -0.22
N ILE A 116 -8.55 -2.55 0.31
CA ILE A 116 -8.46 -1.88 1.60
C ILE A 116 -8.09 -2.89 2.70
N VAL A 117 -7.27 -2.45 3.66
CA VAL A 117 -6.76 -3.31 4.74
C VAL A 117 -7.81 -3.49 5.84
N GLU A 118 -8.57 -2.44 6.13
CA GLU A 118 -9.64 -2.41 7.10
C GLU A 118 -10.88 -3.21 6.63
N GLU A 119 -11.65 -3.73 7.58
CA GLU A 119 -12.90 -4.47 7.29
C GLU A 119 -14.02 -3.57 6.75
N ARG A 120 -13.95 -2.27 7.03
CA ARG A 120 -14.92 -1.27 6.60
C ARG A 120 -14.21 -0.15 5.86
N MET A 121 -14.95 0.53 4.97
CA MET A 121 -14.45 1.70 4.25
C MET A 121 -14.02 2.79 5.25
N PRO A 122 -12.74 3.23 5.24
CA PRO A 122 -12.28 4.35 6.04
C PRO A 122 -12.98 5.65 5.62
N GLN A 123 -13.48 6.41 6.61
CA GLN A 123 -14.21 7.64 6.35
C GLN A 123 -13.36 8.68 5.59
N CYS A 124 -12.07 8.79 5.91
CA CYS A 124 -11.17 9.72 5.23
C CYS A 124 -11.03 9.47 3.72
N LEU A 125 -11.24 8.23 3.25
CA LEU A 125 -11.26 7.92 1.81
C LEU A 125 -12.56 8.41 1.17
N LEU A 126 -13.71 8.26 1.85
CA LEU A 126 -14.99 8.79 1.40
C LEU A 126 -15.00 10.31 1.35
N ASP A 127 -14.46 10.95 2.39
CA ASP A 127 -14.34 12.40 2.46
C ASP A 127 -13.44 12.93 1.33
N PHE A 128 -12.37 12.20 0.99
CA PHE A 128 -11.51 12.55 -0.12
C PHE A 128 -12.25 12.46 -1.46
N VAL A 129 -12.96 11.35 -1.73
CA VAL A 129 -13.75 11.23 -2.97
C VAL A 129 -14.79 12.36 -3.05
N THR A 130 -15.43 12.68 -1.93
CA THR A 130 -16.42 13.77 -1.84
C THR A 130 -15.78 15.13 -2.14
N HIS A 131 -14.57 15.38 -1.63
CA HIS A 131 -13.78 16.56 -1.95
C HIS A 131 -13.48 16.68 -3.45
N VAL A 132 -13.06 15.59 -4.10
CA VAL A 132 -12.76 15.53 -5.53
C VAL A 132 -14.01 15.82 -6.37
N VAL A 133 -15.14 15.19 -6.04
CA VAL A 133 -16.42 15.43 -6.73
C VAL A 133 -16.86 16.89 -6.59
N GLY A 134 -16.68 17.49 -5.40
CA GLY A 134 -16.95 18.92 -5.20
C GLY A 134 -16.08 19.81 -6.10
N TYR A 135 -14.81 19.47 -6.30
CA TYR A 135 -13.96 20.20 -7.24
C TYR A 135 -14.34 20.01 -8.71
N LYS A 136 -14.82 18.83 -9.11
CA LYS A 136 -15.31 18.61 -10.48
C LYS A 136 -16.45 19.56 -10.84
N ALA A 137 -17.36 19.83 -9.89
CA ALA A 137 -18.41 20.82 -10.08
C ALA A 137 -17.86 22.25 -10.24
N VAL A 138 -16.85 22.62 -9.46
CA VAL A 138 -16.17 23.92 -9.56
C VAL A 138 -15.47 24.08 -10.92
N LEU A 139 -14.75 23.05 -11.38
CA LEU A 139 -14.10 23.07 -12.68
C LEU A 139 -15.09 23.19 -13.84
N ALA A 140 -16.26 22.55 -13.73
CA ALA A 140 -17.32 22.69 -14.73
C ALA A 140 -17.81 24.14 -14.82
N LYS A 141 -18.03 24.82 -13.68
CA LYS A 141 -18.37 26.25 -13.66
C LYS A 141 -17.28 27.13 -14.29
N TRP A 142 -16.01 26.85 -13.98
CA TRP A 142 -14.89 27.57 -14.59
C TRP A 142 -14.85 27.42 -16.12
N ALA A 143 -15.21 26.26 -16.65
CA ALA A 143 -15.28 26.02 -18.09
C ALA A 143 -16.36 26.86 -18.78
N GLU A 144 -17.40 27.28 -18.04
CA GLU A 144 -18.46 28.18 -18.48
C GLU A 144 -18.14 29.67 -18.21
N GLY A 145 -16.99 29.96 -17.61
CA GLY A 145 -16.57 31.32 -17.25
C GLY A 145 -17.14 31.83 -15.92
N ASP A 146 -17.80 30.99 -15.12
CA ASP A 146 -18.22 31.32 -13.76
C ASP A 146 -17.09 31.02 -12.76
N TYR A 147 -16.48 32.08 -12.23
CA TYR A 147 -15.37 32.00 -11.27
C TYR A 147 -15.76 32.41 -9.84
N VAL A 148 -17.07 32.48 -9.54
CA VAL A 148 -17.55 32.84 -8.20
C VAL A 148 -17.05 31.84 -7.16
N GLU A 149 -17.14 30.55 -7.47
CA GLU A 149 -16.57 29.50 -6.63
C GLU A 149 -15.11 29.24 -7.02
N ARG A 150 -14.18 29.54 -6.11
CA ARG A 150 -12.74 29.35 -6.33
C ARG A 150 -12.22 27.99 -5.87
N ARG A 151 -13.03 27.25 -5.09
CA ARG A 151 -12.66 25.99 -4.46
C ARG A 151 -13.89 25.15 -4.13
N SER A 152 -13.68 23.84 -3.96
CA SER A 152 -14.70 22.96 -3.40
C SER A 152 -15.11 23.44 -2.00
N THR A 153 -16.40 23.39 -1.71
CA THR A 153 -16.97 23.65 -0.37
C THR A 153 -16.62 22.55 0.62
N ILE A 154 -16.33 21.35 0.11
CA ILE A 154 -15.81 20.24 0.90
C ILE A 154 -14.29 20.41 0.99
N GLY A 155 -13.76 20.56 2.20
CA GLY A 155 -12.33 20.71 2.44
C GLY A 155 -11.52 19.45 2.14
N TRP A 156 -10.21 19.59 2.01
CA TRP A 156 -9.30 18.44 1.94
C TRP A 156 -9.34 17.70 3.29
N PRO A 157 -9.52 16.37 3.32
CA PRO A 157 -9.52 15.60 4.57
C PRO A 157 -8.09 15.42 5.10
N PRO A 158 -7.71 16.04 6.24
CA PRO A 158 -6.33 15.99 6.74
C PRO A 158 -5.88 14.57 7.13
N GLU A 159 -6.82 13.70 7.50
CA GLU A 159 -6.54 12.31 7.86
C GLU A 159 -6.15 11.44 6.66
N PHE A 160 -6.48 11.87 5.44
CA PHE A 160 -6.24 11.09 4.22
C PHE A 160 -4.75 10.83 3.99
N ASP A 161 -3.92 11.88 4.06
CA ASP A 161 -2.48 11.75 3.81
C ASP A 161 -1.80 10.89 4.89
N VAL A 162 -2.21 11.08 6.14
CA VAL A 162 -1.72 10.29 7.28
C VAL A 162 -2.10 8.82 7.10
N TYR A 163 -3.35 8.55 6.73
CA TYR A 163 -3.85 7.20 6.48
C TYR A 163 -3.06 6.50 5.37
N VAL A 164 -2.95 7.14 4.20
CA VAL A 164 -2.27 6.55 3.03
C VAL A 164 -0.80 6.27 3.35
N LYS A 165 -0.08 7.24 3.93
CA LYS A 165 1.34 7.11 4.28
C LYS A 165 1.58 6.00 5.30
N ARG A 166 0.79 5.97 6.37
CA ARG A 166 0.87 4.95 7.41
C ARG A 166 0.62 3.55 6.85
N SER A 167 -0.46 3.40 6.08
CA SER A 167 -0.87 2.10 5.52
C SER A 167 0.13 1.59 4.49
N TYR A 168 0.65 2.46 3.61
CA TYR A 168 1.71 2.10 2.67
C TYR A 168 2.99 1.64 3.39
N ALA A 169 3.43 2.37 4.42
CA ALA A 169 4.61 2.00 5.21
C ALA A 169 4.43 0.65 5.94
N ALA A 170 3.26 0.43 6.54
CA ALA A 170 2.93 -0.84 7.20
C ALA A 170 2.96 -2.01 6.21
N LEU A 171 2.39 -1.85 5.02
CA LEU A 171 2.42 -2.88 3.98
C LEU A 171 3.83 -3.15 3.46
N LYS A 172 4.67 -2.12 3.25
CA LYS A 172 6.08 -2.30 2.86
C LYS A 172 6.89 -3.04 3.91
N SER A 173 6.65 -2.76 5.20
CA SER A 173 7.25 -3.50 6.31
C SER A 173 6.81 -4.97 6.30
N GLU A 174 5.51 -5.22 6.09
CA GLU A 174 4.95 -6.56 6.01
C GLU A 174 5.49 -7.35 4.80
N GLN A 175 5.59 -6.72 3.63
CA GLN A 175 6.20 -7.30 2.42
C GLN A 175 7.64 -7.76 2.73
N THR A 176 8.44 -6.90 3.35
CA THR A 176 9.82 -7.20 3.73
C THR A 176 9.88 -8.38 4.69
N ARG A 177 8.99 -8.42 5.69
CA ARG A 177 8.88 -9.53 6.65
C ARG A 177 8.53 -10.84 5.98
N LEU A 178 7.65 -10.80 4.98
CA LEU A 178 7.18 -11.97 4.23
C LEU A 178 8.17 -12.44 3.16
N MET A 179 9.07 -11.59 2.66
CA MET A 179 10.12 -11.99 1.73
C MET A 179 11.27 -12.74 2.42
N HIS A 180 11.72 -12.31 3.61
CA HIS A 180 12.90 -12.90 4.24
C HIS A 180 12.56 -14.04 5.20
N SER A 181 13.13 -15.24 4.99
CA SER A 181 13.07 -16.33 5.96
C SER A 181 13.80 -15.97 7.27
N ALA A 182 13.47 -16.63 8.39
CA ALA A 182 14.15 -16.40 9.67
C ALA A 182 15.70 -16.46 9.58
N PRO A 183 16.31 -17.45 8.90
CA PRO A 183 17.76 -17.46 8.68
C PRO A 183 18.27 -16.31 7.80
N GLU A 184 17.56 -15.92 6.73
CA GLU A 184 17.95 -14.78 5.89
C GLU A 184 17.88 -13.44 6.64
N ARG A 185 16.91 -13.28 7.56
CA ARG A 185 16.82 -12.08 8.42
C ARG A 185 17.99 -11.99 9.38
N ILE A 186 18.43 -13.12 9.95
CA ILE A 186 19.61 -13.19 10.81
C ILE A 186 20.86 -12.88 9.99
N TYR A 187 20.99 -13.46 8.80
CA TYR A 187 22.09 -13.18 7.88
C TYR A 187 22.17 -11.68 7.51
N HIS A 188 21.07 -11.07 7.06
CA HIS A 188 21.04 -9.64 6.74
C HIS A 188 21.27 -8.74 7.97
N ARG A 189 20.84 -9.14 9.16
CA ARG A 189 21.08 -8.37 10.39
C ARG A 189 22.54 -8.43 10.83
N VAL A 190 23.20 -9.58 10.67
CA VAL A 190 24.58 -9.80 11.11
C VAL A 190 25.59 -9.34 10.05
N PHE A 191 25.27 -9.51 8.76
CA PHE A 191 26.21 -9.30 7.65
C PHE A 191 25.76 -8.22 6.64
N GLY A 192 24.56 -7.65 6.78
CA GLY A 192 23.97 -6.72 5.80
C GLY A 192 24.28 -5.23 6.00
N ARG A 193 25.05 -4.82 7.01
CA ARG A 193 25.63 -3.47 7.05
C ARG A 193 26.84 -3.43 6.12
N LYS A 194 26.64 -3.01 4.86
CA LYS A 194 27.73 -2.40 4.10
C LYS A 194 27.80 -0.91 4.47
N PRO A 195 28.99 -0.36 4.75
CA PRO A 195 29.17 1.07 4.91
C PRO A 195 29.03 1.75 3.55
N ASN A 196 28.19 2.79 3.51
CA ASN A 196 28.32 3.95 2.63
C ASN A 196 27.58 5.10 3.31
#